data_AF-A0A1H3SZS0-F1
#
_entry.id   AF-A0A1H3SZS0-F1
#
_cell.length_a   1.000
_cell.length_b   1.000
_cell.length_c   1.000
_cell.angle_alpha   90.00
_cell.angle_beta   90.00
_cell.angle_gamma   90.00
#
_symmetry.space_group_name_H-M   'P 1'
#
loop_
_entity.id
_entity.type
_entity.pdbx_description
1 polymer ?
#
loop_
_entity_poly.entity_id
_entity_poly.type
_entity_poly.pdbx_seq_one_letter_code
_entity_poly.pdbx_strand_id
1 'polypeptide(L)'
;MHGIAPYLVKVLDSENIQQDLWNINGTSLVNYLRDIYFKNILGVSKTTQEPASGQVGKNYILEEVFEASEHAVAGKFSTGEFGYEADIFDNEAKKYTGKREKQESTMLPFFCCFYAPKSENELERMKGVLLLSRFNNFGIRSVVLPDLIASFESAFPGLRLDIAKVVPTTFVNAVLKGSEIKKIRLTTNKLPEGYRNVLVPNDYDNVYEVETILKPRPRTFFSKPSWMSSLMYGVPLNTIITLPDAEVTKLKVEISRGGGRTRTINIADVHRMAANIEIENPDINARNHIKEECWMKEADLLADDYFLELGLNLPAWSNSVNVYKYPVEELPSLWEPSLRSA
;
A
#
# COMPACT_ATOMS: atom_id res chain seq x y z
N MET A 1 -4.31 10.74 -5.50
CA MET A 1 -4.56 9.97 -4.26
C MET A 1 -3.39 9.02 -4.06
N HIS A 2 -2.66 9.15 -2.95
CA HIS A 2 -1.51 8.30 -2.59
C HIS A 2 -1.98 7.22 -1.61
N GLY A 3 -1.45 6.01 -1.73
CA GLY A 3 -1.82 4.92 -0.83
C GLY A 3 -0.81 3.79 -0.73
N ILE A 4 -1.09 2.88 0.20
CA ILE A 4 -0.28 1.70 0.52
C ILE A 4 -1.13 0.45 0.39
N ALA A 5 -0.69 -0.51 -0.41
CA ALA A 5 -1.32 -1.81 -0.55
C ALA A 5 -0.57 -2.86 0.30
N PRO A 6 -1.19 -3.40 1.36
CA PRO A 6 -0.56 -4.41 2.20
C PRO A 6 -0.78 -5.84 1.69
N TYR A 7 0.26 -6.65 1.83
CA TYR A 7 0.28 -8.07 1.47
C TYR A 7 0.92 -8.88 2.59
N LEU A 8 0.35 -10.03 2.89
CA LEU A 8 0.94 -11.05 3.74
C LEU A 8 1.88 -11.88 2.87
N VAL A 9 3.11 -12.06 3.35
CA VAL A 9 4.13 -12.87 2.68
C VAL A 9 4.41 -14.11 3.50
N LYS A 10 4.45 -15.24 2.82
CA LYS A 10 4.86 -16.54 3.36
C LYS A 10 5.77 -17.23 2.36
N VAL A 11 6.61 -18.12 2.85
CA VAL A 11 7.35 -19.07 2.01
C VAL A 11 6.77 -20.44 2.28
N LEU A 12 6.43 -21.16 1.22
CA LEU A 12 5.87 -22.50 1.28
C LEU A 12 6.80 -23.48 0.57
N ASP A 13 6.90 -24.70 1.06
CA ASP A 13 7.56 -25.78 0.32
C ASP A 13 6.61 -26.49 -0.65
N SER A 14 7.09 -27.57 -1.28
CA SER A 14 6.31 -28.41 -2.19
C SER A 14 5.09 -29.08 -1.55
N GLU A 15 5.06 -29.20 -0.23
CA GLU A 15 3.94 -29.77 0.53
C GLU A 15 2.99 -28.68 1.07
N ASN A 16 3.23 -27.42 0.73
CA ASN A 16 2.53 -26.23 1.24
C ASN A 16 2.74 -25.95 2.74
N ILE A 17 3.83 -26.44 3.32
CA ILE A 17 4.21 -26.16 4.69
C ILE A 17 4.95 -24.82 4.74
N GLN A 18 4.56 -23.97 5.70
CA GLN A 18 5.17 -22.65 5.90
C GLN A 18 6.59 -22.79 6.44
N GLN A 19 7.50 -22.01 5.86
CA GLN A 19 8.92 -21.99 6.20
C GLN A 19 9.27 -20.75 7.01
N ASP A 20 10.33 -20.84 7.83
CA ASP A 20 10.85 -19.71 8.60
C ASP A 20 11.45 -18.65 7.67
N LEU A 21 10.92 -17.42 7.70
CA LEU A 21 11.43 -16.32 6.87
C LEU A 21 12.83 -15.85 7.29
N TRP A 22 13.31 -16.27 8.46
CA TRP A 22 14.65 -15.97 8.94
C TRP A 22 15.69 -17.02 8.54
N ASN A 23 15.23 -18.17 8.05
CA ASN A 23 16.09 -19.26 7.64
C ASN A 23 15.51 -20.02 6.44
N ILE A 24 15.65 -19.42 5.26
CA ILE A 24 15.37 -20.00 3.96
C ILE A 24 16.70 -20.52 3.41
N ASN A 25 16.98 -21.81 3.59
CA ASN A 25 18.23 -22.45 3.17
C ASN A 25 19.49 -21.68 3.64
N GLY A 26 19.50 -21.19 4.89
CA GLY A 26 20.64 -20.49 5.48
C GLY A 26 20.67 -18.97 5.28
N THR A 27 19.65 -18.37 4.68
CA THR A 27 19.51 -16.90 4.58
C THR A 27 18.12 -16.43 4.99
N SER A 28 17.98 -15.20 5.50
CA SER A 28 16.66 -14.61 5.76
C SER A 28 16.06 -14.04 4.46
N LEU A 29 14.73 -13.92 4.40
CA LEU A 29 14.04 -13.30 3.27
C LEU A 29 14.46 -11.83 3.12
N VAL A 30 14.70 -11.12 4.23
CA VAL A 30 15.20 -9.73 4.21
C VAL A 30 16.58 -9.67 3.53
N ASN A 31 17.50 -10.56 3.90
CA ASN A 31 18.83 -10.61 3.30
C ASN A 31 18.77 -11.02 1.82
N TYR A 32 17.95 -12.01 1.47
CA TYR A 32 17.71 -12.36 0.07
C TYR A 32 17.21 -11.17 -0.75
N LEU A 33 16.20 -10.46 -0.24
CA LEU A 33 15.62 -9.30 -0.91
C LEU A 33 16.66 -8.18 -1.09
N ARG A 34 17.46 -7.89 -0.06
CA ARG A 34 18.49 -6.85 -0.10
C ARG A 34 19.68 -7.22 -1.00
N ASP A 35 20.34 -8.33 -0.66
CA ASP A 35 21.67 -8.66 -1.15
C ASP A 35 21.65 -9.38 -2.50
N ILE A 36 20.51 -9.98 -2.85
CA ILE A 36 20.33 -10.73 -4.09
C ILE A 36 19.33 -10.01 -4.98
N TYR A 37 18.06 -9.92 -4.59
CA TYR A 37 17.01 -9.42 -5.48
C TYR A 37 17.21 -7.95 -5.87
N PHE A 38 17.23 -7.03 -4.89
CA PHE A 38 17.39 -5.60 -5.14
C PHE A 38 18.72 -5.26 -5.77
N LYS A 39 19.82 -5.86 -5.29
CA LYS A 39 21.14 -5.69 -5.89
C LYS A 39 21.19 -6.07 -7.37
N ASN A 40 20.50 -7.15 -7.77
CA ASN A 40 20.49 -7.62 -9.15
C ASN A 40 19.65 -6.75 -10.10
N ILE A 41 18.68 -5.99 -9.58
CA ILE A 41 17.76 -5.19 -10.40
C ILE A 41 17.99 -3.68 -10.29
N LEU A 42 18.87 -3.25 -9.39
CA LEU A 42 19.19 -1.85 -9.16
C LEU A 42 19.76 -1.20 -10.42
N GLY A 43 19.13 -0.12 -10.88
CA GLY A 43 19.50 0.58 -12.11
C GLY A 43 19.22 -0.19 -13.40
N VAL A 44 18.69 -1.42 -13.31
CA VAL A 44 18.39 -2.27 -14.47
C VAL A 44 16.95 -2.01 -14.92
N SER A 45 16.79 -1.55 -16.15
CA SER A 45 15.47 -1.45 -16.77
C SER A 45 14.95 -2.83 -17.13
N LYS A 46 13.76 -3.16 -16.60
CA LYS A 46 13.06 -4.41 -16.89
C LYS A 46 11.72 -4.11 -17.54
N THR A 47 11.32 -4.97 -18.47
CA THR A 47 10.00 -4.95 -19.11
C THR A 47 9.22 -6.17 -18.68
N THR A 48 7.95 -5.99 -18.34
CA THR A 48 7.08 -7.10 -17.93
C THR A 48 6.72 -7.98 -19.12
N GLN A 49 6.37 -7.37 -20.26
CA GLN A 49 6.16 -7.98 -21.58
C GLN A 49 6.34 -6.91 -22.68
N GLU A 50 6.73 -7.32 -23.89
CA GLU A 50 6.58 -6.45 -25.06
C GLU A 50 5.10 -6.29 -25.41
N PRO A 51 4.65 -5.08 -25.77
CA PRO A 51 3.27 -4.84 -26.15
C PRO A 51 2.91 -5.66 -27.39
N ALA A 52 2.00 -6.62 -27.24
CA ALA A 52 1.28 -7.21 -28.36
C ALA A 52 0.41 -6.14 -29.05
N SER A 53 -0.06 -6.41 -30.28
CA SER A 53 -0.94 -5.48 -30.99
C SER A 53 -2.16 -5.10 -30.14
N GLY A 54 -2.30 -3.81 -29.83
CA GLY A 54 -3.38 -3.28 -28.98
C GLY A 54 -3.14 -3.37 -27.47
N GLN A 55 -1.96 -3.79 -27.01
CA GLN A 55 -1.58 -3.82 -25.59
C GLN A 55 -0.50 -2.79 -25.28
N VAL A 56 -0.43 -2.41 -24.00
CA VAL A 56 0.55 -1.45 -23.48
C VAL A 56 1.59 -2.24 -22.68
N GLY A 57 2.86 -2.04 -22.98
CA GLY A 57 3.97 -2.63 -22.22
C GLY A 57 4.18 -1.88 -20.92
N LYS A 58 4.71 -2.55 -19.90
CA LYS A 58 5.13 -1.89 -18.65
C LYS A 58 6.61 -2.08 -18.42
N ASN A 59 7.29 -0.99 -18.11
CA ASN A 59 8.68 -1.00 -17.70
C ASN A 59 8.81 -0.57 -16.24
N TYR A 60 9.92 -0.95 -15.63
CA TYR A 60 10.29 -0.48 -14.31
C TYR A 60 11.79 -0.54 -14.09
N ILE A 61 12.24 0.30 -13.18
CA ILE A 61 13.62 0.42 -12.74
C ILE A 61 13.56 0.54 -11.22
N LEU A 62 14.35 -0.26 -10.49
CA LEU A 62 14.66 0.03 -9.10
C LEU A 62 15.69 1.17 -9.11
N GLU A 63 15.28 2.36 -8.68
CA GLU A 63 16.13 3.56 -8.68
C GLU A 63 17.00 3.61 -7.43
N GLU A 64 16.44 3.23 -6.27
CA GLU A 64 17.10 3.40 -4.98
C GLU A 64 16.76 2.22 -4.05
N VAL A 65 17.74 1.79 -3.27
CA VAL A 65 17.59 0.85 -2.15
C VAL A 65 17.88 1.63 -0.88
N PHE A 66 16.95 1.60 0.07
CA PHE A 66 17.12 2.28 1.34
C PHE A 66 17.88 1.40 2.33
N GLU A 67 18.48 2.01 3.34
CA GLU A 67 19.19 1.29 4.40
C GLU A 67 18.25 0.28 5.07
N ALA A 68 18.63 -0.99 5.02
CA ALA A 68 17.85 -2.09 5.53
C ALA A 68 18.27 -2.40 6.97
N SER A 69 17.29 -2.70 7.83
CA SER A 69 17.58 -3.36 9.12
C SER A 69 17.65 -4.87 8.92
N GLU A 70 17.98 -5.62 9.98
CA GLU A 70 17.85 -7.09 9.96
C GLU A 70 16.40 -7.56 9.72
N HIS A 71 15.42 -6.68 9.98
CA HIS A 71 14.00 -6.98 9.93
C HIS A 71 13.32 -6.43 8.66
N ALA A 72 13.82 -5.36 8.06
CA ALA A 72 13.14 -4.67 6.96
C ALA A 72 14.08 -4.24 5.84
N VAL A 73 13.54 -4.23 4.62
CA VAL A 73 14.21 -3.76 3.41
C VAL A 73 13.23 -2.96 2.56
N ALA A 74 13.72 -1.87 1.97
CA ALA A 74 12.90 -0.94 1.24
C ALA A 74 13.58 -0.49 -0.05
N GLY A 75 12.77 -0.17 -1.07
CA GLY A 75 13.26 0.32 -2.36
C GLY A 75 12.28 1.27 -3.04
N LYS A 76 12.82 2.15 -3.87
CA LYS A 76 12.08 3.07 -4.73
C LYS A 76 12.23 2.64 -6.17
N PHE A 77 11.10 2.48 -6.82
CA PHE A 77 11.00 2.08 -8.20
C PHE A 77 10.36 3.19 -9.02
N SER A 78 10.88 3.39 -10.23
CA SER A 78 10.17 4.07 -11.30
C SER A 78 9.42 3.02 -12.11
N THR A 79 8.14 3.21 -12.41
CA THR A 79 7.45 2.39 -13.41
C THR A 79 6.61 3.24 -14.35
N GLY A 80 6.58 2.83 -15.61
CA GLY A 80 5.81 3.48 -16.65
C GLY A 80 5.19 2.46 -17.59
N GLU A 81 4.29 2.98 -18.41
CA GLU A 81 3.65 2.27 -19.50
C GLU A 81 4.25 2.77 -20.83
N PHE A 82 4.34 1.94 -21.86
CA PHE A 82 4.81 2.27 -23.23
C PHE A 82 4.06 1.47 -24.30
N GLY A 83 4.22 1.81 -25.57
CA GLY A 83 3.57 1.12 -26.69
C GLY A 83 2.50 1.94 -27.41
N TYR A 84 2.32 3.21 -27.05
CA TYR A 84 1.44 4.15 -27.74
C TYR A 84 2.08 5.54 -27.85
N GLU A 85 1.70 6.27 -28.88
CA GLU A 85 2.09 7.66 -29.10
C GLU A 85 0.98 8.59 -28.60
N ALA A 86 1.36 9.76 -28.10
CA ALA A 86 0.40 10.77 -27.67
C ALA A 86 1.01 12.17 -27.76
N ASP A 87 0.20 13.16 -28.14
CA ASP A 87 0.62 14.56 -28.08
C ASP A 87 0.64 15.07 -26.63
N ILE A 88 1.65 15.88 -26.30
CA ILE A 88 1.76 16.53 -25.00
C ILE A 88 1.16 17.92 -25.11
N PHE A 89 0.06 18.15 -24.38
CA PHE A 89 -0.61 19.43 -24.31
C PHE A 89 -0.30 20.14 -22.98
N ASP A 90 0.26 21.34 -23.06
CA ASP A 90 0.51 22.19 -21.90
C ASP A 90 -0.80 22.89 -21.49
N ASN A 91 -1.26 22.56 -20.29
CA ASN A 91 -2.51 23.07 -19.74
C ASN A 91 -2.45 24.54 -19.33
N GLU A 92 -1.26 25.09 -19.04
CA GLU A 92 -1.09 26.50 -18.68
C GLU A 92 -0.93 27.35 -19.95
N ALA A 93 -0.02 26.94 -20.85
CA ALA A 93 0.23 27.66 -22.10
C ALA A 93 -0.85 27.41 -23.18
N LYS A 94 -1.78 26.47 -22.94
CA LYS A 94 -2.87 26.08 -23.85
C LYS A 94 -2.41 25.72 -25.26
N LYS A 95 -1.27 25.02 -25.37
CA LYS A 95 -0.68 24.61 -26.65
C LYS A 95 -0.04 23.23 -26.56
N TYR A 96 0.07 22.55 -27.70
CA TYR A 96 0.89 21.35 -27.82
C TYR A 96 2.37 21.71 -27.68
N THR A 97 3.08 21.05 -26.79
CA THR A 97 4.48 21.33 -26.45
C THR A 97 5.42 20.18 -26.80
N GLY A 98 4.88 19.04 -27.22
CA GLY A 98 5.69 17.91 -27.66
C GLY A 98 4.83 16.73 -28.06
N LYS A 99 5.51 15.62 -28.32
CA LYS A 99 4.90 14.33 -28.61
C LYS A 99 5.68 13.28 -27.84
N ARG A 100 4.95 12.33 -27.27
CA ARG A 100 5.48 11.12 -26.68
C ARG A 100 5.55 10.05 -27.76
N GLU A 101 6.73 9.46 -27.90
CA GLU A 101 6.97 8.37 -28.85
C GLU A 101 6.58 7.01 -28.27
N LYS A 102 6.33 6.03 -29.15
CA LYS A 102 5.81 4.70 -28.78
C LYS A 102 6.72 3.96 -27.77
N GLN A 103 8.01 4.23 -27.79
CA GLN A 103 9.05 3.58 -26.99
C GLN A 103 9.33 4.37 -25.71
N GLU A 104 8.77 5.56 -25.58
CA GLU A 104 8.92 6.38 -24.39
C GLU A 104 7.88 6.00 -23.33
N SER A 105 8.34 6.00 -22.08
CA SER A 105 7.52 5.68 -20.91
C SER A 105 7.40 6.89 -20.01
N THR A 106 6.18 7.20 -19.56
CA THR A 106 5.98 8.16 -18.48
C THR A 106 6.20 7.45 -17.15
N MET A 107 7.39 7.64 -16.56
CA MET A 107 7.78 6.97 -15.32
C MET A 107 7.22 7.69 -14.10
N LEU A 108 6.59 6.94 -13.20
CA LEU A 108 6.08 7.40 -11.91
C LEU A 108 6.81 6.68 -10.77
N PRO A 109 7.15 7.38 -9.67
CA PRO A 109 7.84 6.78 -8.53
C PRO A 109 6.88 6.04 -7.61
N PHE A 110 7.31 4.88 -7.13
CA PHE A 110 6.62 4.03 -6.17
C PHE A 110 7.60 3.42 -5.19
N PHE A 111 7.13 3.16 -3.99
CA PHE A 111 7.90 2.53 -2.93
C PHE A 111 7.45 1.09 -2.68
N CYS A 112 8.37 0.28 -2.20
CA CYS A 112 8.18 -1.10 -1.81
C CYS A 112 8.91 -1.33 -0.49
N CYS A 113 8.23 -1.83 0.54
CA CYS A 113 8.85 -2.23 1.80
C CYS A 113 8.43 -3.63 2.19
N PHE A 114 9.41 -4.45 2.56
CA PHE A 114 9.18 -5.73 3.21
C PHE A 114 9.61 -5.67 4.66
N TYR A 115 8.80 -6.27 5.52
CA TYR A 115 9.00 -6.33 6.96
C TYR A 115 8.88 -7.79 7.45
N ALA A 116 9.83 -8.23 8.27
CA ALA A 116 9.82 -9.52 8.95
C ALA A 116 9.74 -9.32 10.48
N PRO A 117 8.90 -10.08 11.19
CA PRO A 117 8.68 -9.90 12.63
C PRO A 117 9.92 -10.30 13.43
N LYS A 118 10.08 -9.70 14.61
CA LYS A 118 11.10 -10.06 15.60
C LYS A 118 10.50 -11.06 16.57
N SER A 119 10.86 -12.33 16.45
CA SER A 119 10.42 -13.34 17.40
C SER A 119 11.41 -14.49 17.56
N GLU A 120 11.58 -14.96 18.78
CA GLU A 120 12.31 -16.21 19.06
C GLU A 120 11.47 -17.44 18.71
N ASN A 121 10.15 -17.28 18.56
CA ASN A 121 9.22 -18.32 18.16
C ASN A 121 9.21 -18.48 16.62
N GLU A 122 9.55 -19.67 16.14
CA GLU A 122 9.59 -19.99 14.71
C GLU A 122 8.24 -19.81 14.01
N LEU A 123 7.12 -20.17 14.66
CA LEU A 123 5.78 -20.04 14.08
C LEU A 123 5.40 -18.59 13.78
N GLU A 124 5.96 -17.66 14.55
CA GLU A 124 5.75 -16.22 14.40
C GLU A 124 6.62 -15.65 13.27
N ARG A 125 7.79 -16.26 13.04
CA ARG A 125 8.74 -15.89 11.97
C ARG A 125 8.35 -16.37 10.58
N MET A 126 7.30 -17.19 10.44
CA MET A 126 6.80 -17.71 9.16
C MET A 126 6.01 -16.70 8.31
N LYS A 127 5.75 -15.48 8.83
CA LYS A 127 4.88 -14.48 8.19
C LYS A 127 5.55 -13.12 8.16
N GLY A 128 5.54 -12.48 7.00
CA GLY A 128 6.03 -11.13 6.80
C GLY A 128 4.98 -10.23 6.16
N VAL A 129 5.24 -8.93 6.12
CA VAL A 129 4.35 -7.94 5.52
C VAL A 129 5.09 -7.23 4.39
N LEU A 130 4.47 -7.20 3.22
CA LEU A 130 4.94 -6.45 2.05
C LEU A 130 3.98 -5.29 1.78
N LEU A 131 4.51 -4.08 1.76
CA LEU A 131 3.77 -2.85 1.55
C LEU A 131 4.18 -2.23 0.21
N LEU A 132 3.21 -2.01 -0.67
CA LEU A 132 3.44 -1.50 -2.02
C LEU A 132 2.75 -0.17 -2.25
N SER A 133 3.48 0.81 -2.77
CA SER A 133 2.95 2.13 -3.05
C SER A 133 1.96 2.12 -4.21
N ARG A 134 1.03 3.07 -4.16
CA ARG A 134 0.04 3.33 -5.18
C ARG A 134 -0.21 4.82 -5.35
N PHE A 135 -0.52 5.18 -6.58
CA PHE A 135 -0.88 6.54 -6.96
C PHE A 135 -2.05 6.47 -7.95
N ASN A 136 -3.23 6.94 -7.52
CA ASN A 136 -4.48 6.79 -8.25
C ASN A 136 -4.72 5.32 -8.66
N ASN A 137 -4.94 5.07 -9.95
CA ASN A 137 -5.16 3.73 -10.50
C ASN A 137 -3.84 2.96 -10.72
N PHE A 138 -2.69 3.64 -10.64
CA PHE A 138 -1.39 3.04 -10.82
C PHE A 138 -0.87 2.42 -9.51
N GLY A 139 -0.26 1.25 -9.62
CA GLY A 139 0.34 0.55 -8.49
C GLY A 139 1.43 -0.38 -8.97
N ILE A 140 2.50 -0.46 -8.19
CA ILE A 140 3.72 -1.18 -8.56
C ILE A 140 3.55 -2.72 -8.52
N ARG A 141 2.49 -3.21 -7.87
CA ARG A 141 2.21 -4.64 -7.69
C ARG A 141 2.30 -5.46 -8.98
N SER A 142 1.67 -5.00 -10.07
CA SER A 142 1.61 -5.78 -11.31
C SER A 142 2.98 -5.93 -11.99
N VAL A 143 3.98 -5.19 -11.52
CA VAL A 143 5.29 -5.11 -12.13
C VAL A 143 6.35 -5.77 -11.24
N VAL A 144 6.38 -5.44 -9.95
CA VAL A 144 7.37 -5.99 -9.02
C VAL A 144 7.06 -7.41 -8.58
N LEU A 145 5.79 -7.76 -8.32
CA LEU A 145 5.48 -9.09 -7.76
C LEU A 145 5.84 -10.25 -8.70
N PRO A 146 5.49 -10.23 -10.00
CA PRO A 146 5.84 -11.34 -10.89
C PRO A 146 7.35 -11.57 -10.98
N ASP A 147 8.13 -10.49 -11.05
CA ASP A 147 9.59 -10.56 -11.11
C ASP A 147 10.21 -11.05 -9.80
N LEU A 148 9.74 -10.53 -8.67
CA LEU A 148 10.18 -10.98 -7.34
C LEU A 148 9.90 -12.47 -7.13
N ILE A 149 8.68 -12.92 -7.45
CA ILE A 149 8.29 -14.33 -7.30
C ILE A 149 9.17 -15.21 -8.20
N ALA A 150 9.31 -14.85 -9.49
CA ALA A 150 10.16 -15.60 -10.41
C ALA A 150 11.62 -15.64 -9.96
N SER A 151 12.16 -14.51 -9.47
CA SER A 151 13.52 -14.46 -8.96
C SER A 151 13.70 -15.33 -7.71
N PHE A 152 12.71 -15.36 -6.81
CA PHE A 152 12.75 -16.15 -5.58
C PHE A 152 12.67 -17.64 -5.87
N GLU A 153 11.69 -18.08 -6.66
CA GLU A 153 11.48 -19.49 -6.99
C GLU A 153 12.65 -20.07 -7.80
N SER A 154 13.32 -19.24 -8.60
CA SER A 154 14.53 -19.62 -9.31
C SER A 154 15.75 -19.75 -8.37
N ALA A 155 15.84 -18.89 -7.35
CA ALA A 155 16.90 -18.94 -6.34
C ALA A 155 16.73 -20.07 -5.32
N PHE A 156 15.49 -20.48 -5.04
CA PHE A 156 15.15 -21.54 -4.09
C PHE A 156 14.26 -22.61 -4.73
N PRO A 157 14.81 -23.50 -5.56
CA PRO A 157 14.04 -24.57 -6.17
C PRO A 157 13.29 -25.42 -5.13
N GLY A 158 11.98 -25.62 -5.35
CA GLY A 158 11.12 -26.35 -4.44
C GLY A 158 10.44 -25.50 -3.37
N LEU A 159 10.78 -24.22 -3.26
CA LEU A 159 10.07 -23.24 -2.43
C LEU A 159 9.26 -22.28 -3.32
N ARG A 160 8.13 -21.82 -2.78
CA ARG A 160 7.22 -20.86 -3.40
C ARG A 160 7.03 -19.64 -2.51
N LEU A 161 7.09 -18.46 -3.11
CA LEU A 161 6.75 -17.21 -2.42
C LEU A 161 5.25 -16.94 -2.53
N ASP A 162 4.53 -17.10 -1.42
CA ASP A 162 3.10 -16.86 -1.34
C ASP A 162 2.82 -15.43 -0.86
N ILE A 163 2.32 -14.59 -1.77
CA ILE A 163 2.01 -13.18 -1.50
C ILE A 163 0.51 -12.96 -1.68
N ALA A 164 -0.20 -12.92 -0.56
CA ALA A 164 -1.64 -12.72 -0.53
C ALA A 164 -1.97 -11.29 -0.09
N LYS A 165 -2.97 -10.67 -0.72
CA LYS A 165 -3.51 -9.39 -0.21
C LYS A 165 -3.99 -9.60 1.21
N VAL A 166 -3.65 -8.69 2.12
CA VAL A 166 -4.26 -8.73 3.45
C VAL A 166 -5.72 -8.28 3.31
N VAL A 167 -6.65 -9.16 3.65
CA VAL A 167 -8.08 -8.84 3.61
C VAL A 167 -8.42 -8.01 4.85
N PRO A 168 -9.07 -6.85 4.72
CA PRO A 168 -9.35 -5.95 5.82
C PRO A 168 -10.22 -6.55 6.91
N THR A 169 -10.95 -7.64 6.69
CA THR A 169 -11.79 -8.20 7.75
C THR A 169 -10.95 -8.60 8.95
N THR A 170 -9.75 -9.19 8.78
CA THR A 170 -8.86 -9.46 9.92
C THR A 170 -8.22 -8.20 10.50
N PHE A 171 -7.86 -7.23 9.67
CA PHE A 171 -7.27 -5.94 10.07
C PHE A 171 -8.28 -5.05 10.82
N VAL A 172 -9.41 -4.74 10.21
CA VAL A 172 -10.55 -4.06 10.85
C VAL A 172 -10.96 -4.80 12.12
N ASN A 173 -11.02 -6.13 12.14
CA ASN A 173 -11.33 -6.87 13.37
C ASN A 173 -10.29 -6.66 14.48
N ALA A 174 -9.00 -6.71 14.17
CA ALA A 174 -7.93 -6.66 15.15
C ALA A 174 -7.63 -5.22 15.60
N VAL A 175 -7.61 -4.28 14.65
CA VAL A 175 -7.65 -2.84 14.91
C VAL A 175 -8.83 -2.46 15.82
N LEU A 176 -10.07 -2.84 15.51
CA LEU A 176 -11.23 -2.49 16.33
C LEU A 176 -11.26 -3.24 17.68
N LYS A 177 -10.68 -4.44 17.79
CA LYS A 177 -10.57 -5.19 19.06
C LYS A 177 -9.55 -4.59 20.03
N GLY A 178 -8.46 -3.99 19.56
CA GLY A 178 -7.41 -3.42 20.41
C GLY A 178 -7.49 -1.91 20.65
N SER A 179 -8.38 -1.20 19.96
CA SER A 179 -8.42 0.27 19.99
C SER A 179 -9.65 0.84 20.70
N GLU A 180 -9.51 2.11 21.09
CA GLU A 180 -10.56 2.92 21.68
C GLU A 180 -11.13 3.87 20.62
N ILE A 181 -12.46 3.93 20.48
CA ILE A 181 -13.10 4.73 19.44
C ILE A 181 -13.18 6.19 19.89
N LYS A 182 -12.49 7.07 19.17
CA LYS A 182 -12.38 8.51 19.41
C LYS A 182 -13.39 9.34 18.62
N LYS A 183 -13.84 8.87 17.47
CA LYS A 183 -14.78 9.59 16.61
C LYS A 183 -15.52 8.63 15.71
N ILE A 184 -16.78 8.89 15.45
CA ILE A 184 -17.55 8.23 14.39
C ILE A 184 -18.07 9.33 13.48
N ARG A 185 -17.79 9.24 12.19
CA ARG A 185 -18.27 10.14 11.15
C ARG A 185 -19.18 9.36 10.21
N LEU A 186 -20.42 9.80 10.10
CA LEU A 186 -21.42 9.29 9.19
C LEU A 186 -21.63 10.32 8.09
N THR A 187 -21.67 9.87 6.85
CA THR A 187 -21.97 10.75 5.70
C THR A 187 -23.24 10.27 5.04
N THR A 188 -24.14 11.21 4.73
CA THR A 188 -25.36 10.97 3.94
C THR A 188 -25.38 11.94 2.75
N ASN A 189 -25.94 11.51 1.62
CA ASN A 189 -26.04 12.33 0.40
C ASN A 189 -27.42 13.01 0.28
N LYS A 190 -28.16 13.07 1.39
CA LYS A 190 -29.47 13.72 1.53
C LYS A 190 -29.56 14.35 2.91
N LEU A 191 -30.29 15.45 3.02
CA LEU A 191 -30.59 16.12 4.29
C LEU A 191 -31.53 15.24 5.14
N PRO A 192 -31.09 14.72 6.31
CA PRO A 192 -31.97 13.95 7.18
C PRO A 192 -33.06 14.84 7.78
N GLU A 193 -34.26 14.28 8.00
CA GLU A 193 -35.43 15.05 8.42
C GLU A 193 -35.22 15.80 9.74
N GLY A 194 -34.50 15.18 10.69
CA GLY A 194 -34.14 15.80 11.97
C GLY A 194 -33.25 17.05 11.88
N TYR A 195 -32.67 17.37 10.71
CA TYR A 195 -31.86 18.57 10.47
C TYR A 195 -32.55 19.61 9.58
N ARG A 196 -33.79 19.36 9.13
CA ARG A 196 -34.55 20.30 8.28
C ARG A 196 -34.80 21.65 8.95
N ASN A 197 -34.88 21.68 10.27
CA ASN A 197 -35.04 22.91 11.05
C ASN A 197 -33.81 23.83 11.05
N VAL A 198 -32.67 23.38 10.52
CA VAL A 198 -31.43 24.16 10.43
C VAL A 198 -31.37 25.00 9.14
N LEU A 199 -32.14 24.62 8.12
CA LEU A 199 -32.16 25.25 6.80
C LEU A 199 -33.56 25.76 6.46
N VAL A 200 -33.64 26.69 5.51
CA VAL A 200 -34.93 27.09 4.93
C VAL A 200 -35.41 26.04 3.92
N PRO A 201 -36.73 25.84 3.74
CA PRO A 201 -37.26 24.78 2.86
C PRO A 201 -36.73 24.79 1.43
N ASN A 202 -36.46 25.97 0.87
CA ASN A 202 -35.96 26.12 -0.50
C ASN A 202 -34.53 25.56 -0.68
N ASP A 203 -33.79 25.35 0.40
CA ASP A 203 -32.40 24.86 0.34
C ASP A 203 -32.29 23.35 0.57
N TYR A 204 -33.39 22.66 0.89
CA TYR A 204 -33.35 21.22 1.23
C TYR A 204 -32.81 20.37 0.07
N ASP A 205 -33.26 20.65 -1.16
CA ASP A 205 -32.84 19.91 -2.36
C ASP A 205 -31.46 20.34 -2.88
N ASN A 206 -30.90 21.43 -2.36
CA ASN A 206 -29.55 21.91 -2.69
C ASN A 206 -28.46 21.24 -1.83
N VAL A 207 -28.83 20.41 -0.85
CA VAL A 207 -27.90 19.72 0.03
C VAL A 207 -27.26 18.53 -0.69
N TYR A 208 -25.96 18.64 -0.98
CA TYR A 208 -25.19 17.58 -1.64
C TYR A 208 -24.71 16.49 -0.67
N GLU A 209 -24.24 16.89 0.52
CA GLU A 209 -23.64 15.98 1.50
C GLU A 209 -23.88 16.50 2.92
N VAL A 210 -24.15 15.60 3.86
CA VAL A 210 -24.25 15.89 5.30
C VAL A 210 -23.31 14.98 6.07
N GLU A 211 -22.40 15.56 6.85
CA GLU A 211 -21.53 14.81 7.77
C GLU A 211 -22.04 14.94 9.22
N THR A 212 -22.35 13.80 9.84
CA THR A 212 -22.63 13.72 11.28
C THR A 212 -21.40 13.20 12.00
N ILE A 213 -20.89 13.97 12.95
CA ILE A 213 -19.68 13.62 13.72
C ILE A 213 -20.05 13.38 15.18
N LEU A 214 -19.89 12.14 15.63
CA LEU A 214 -20.01 11.74 17.02
C LEU A 214 -18.63 11.72 17.67
N LYS A 215 -18.47 12.46 18.76
CA LYS A 215 -17.25 12.44 19.60
C LYS A 215 -17.63 12.07 21.03
N PRO A 216 -16.85 11.22 21.71
CA PRO A 216 -17.02 10.99 23.12
C PRO A 216 -16.63 12.26 23.89
N ARG A 217 -17.07 12.35 25.16
CA ARG A 217 -16.64 13.46 26.03
C ARG A 217 -15.11 13.48 26.16
N PRO A 218 -14.50 14.64 26.46
CA PRO A 218 -13.04 14.72 26.64
C PRO A 218 -12.53 13.65 27.60
N ARG A 219 -11.41 13.01 27.25
CA ARG A 219 -10.78 11.89 27.99
C ARG A 219 -11.63 10.62 28.14
N THR A 220 -12.70 10.48 27.36
CA THR A 220 -13.51 9.25 27.30
C THR A 220 -13.51 8.65 25.90
N PHE A 221 -14.13 7.49 25.75
CA PHE A 221 -14.20 6.71 24.52
C PHE A 221 -15.59 6.11 24.35
N PHE A 222 -15.99 5.85 23.11
CA PHE A 222 -17.21 5.08 22.91
C PHE A 222 -16.98 3.63 23.36
N SER A 223 -17.95 3.08 24.10
CA SER A 223 -18.07 1.64 24.26
C SER A 223 -18.27 1.01 22.89
N LYS A 224 -17.63 -0.12 22.62
CA LYS A 224 -17.72 -0.79 21.30
C LYS A 224 -19.17 -1.19 21.04
N PRO A 225 -19.86 -0.57 20.07
CA PRO A 225 -21.23 -0.93 19.79
C PRO A 225 -21.32 -2.37 19.27
N SER A 226 -22.36 -3.09 19.67
CA SER A 226 -22.61 -4.48 19.23
C SER A 226 -22.71 -4.60 17.71
N TRP A 227 -23.22 -3.56 17.04
CA TRP A 227 -23.36 -3.50 15.59
C TRP A 227 -22.03 -3.58 14.85
N MET A 228 -20.91 -3.21 15.48
CA MET A 228 -19.58 -3.41 14.91
C MET A 228 -19.28 -4.88 14.66
N SER A 229 -19.82 -5.77 15.51
CA SER A 229 -19.68 -7.21 15.30
C SER A 229 -20.43 -7.71 14.07
N SER A 230 -21.56 -7.08 13.72
CA SER A 230 -22.35 -7.41 12.53
C SER A 230 -21.63 -7.05 11.23
N LEU A 231 -20.84 -5.98 11.22
CA LEU A 231 -19.96 -5.63 10.09
C LEU A 231 -18.89 -6.71 9.85
N MET A 232 -18.46 -7.42 10.90
CA MET A 232 -17.46 -8.49 10.82
C MET A 232 -17.96 -9.69 10.03
N TYR A 233 -19.28 -9.91 9.99
CA TYR A 233 -19.93 -10.97 9.21
C TYR A 233 -20.39 -10.50 7.84
N GLY A 234 -20.05 -9.27 7.48
CA GLY A 234 -20.35 -8.75 6.16
C GLY A 234 -21.79 -8.31 5.95
N VAL A 235 -22.50 -8.01 7.03
CA VAL A 235 -23.84 -7.45 6.96
C VAL A 235 -23.74 -6.03 6.36
N PRO A 236 -24.60 -5.65 5.40
CA PRO A 236 -24.57 -4.32 4.78
C PRO A 236 -24.69 -3.18 5.82
N LEU A 237 -24.04 -2.04 5.58
CA LEU A 237 -24.02 -0.92 6.54
C LEU A 237 -25.42 -0.41 6.90
N ASN A 238 -26.33 -0.35 5.93
CA ASN A 238 -27.70 0.12 6.10
C ASN A 238 -28.57 -0.80 6.99
N THR A 239 -28.15 -2.05 7.21
CA THR A 239 -28.81 -3.00 8.13
C THR A 239 -28.25 -2.91 9.56
N ILE A 240 -27.18 -2.16 9.76
CA ILE A 240 -26.41 -2.06 11.01
C ILE A 240 -26.56 -0.68 11.64
N ILE A 241 -26.49 0.36 10.81
CA ILE A 241 -26.73 1.75 11.19
C ILE A 241 -27.85 2.26 10.30
N THR A 242 -29.02 2.43 10.90
CA THR A 242 -30.18 3.04 10.24
C THR A 242 -30.39 4.41 10.85
N LEU A 243 -30.22 5.46 10.04
CA LEU A 243 -30.83 6.75 10.38
C LEU A 243 -32.28 6.69 9.89
N PRO A 244 -33.26 7.18 10.68
CA PRO A 244 -34.69 7.02 10.35
C PRO A 244 -35.05 7.42 8.92
N ASP A 245 -34.39 8.45 8.38
CA ASP A 245 -34.81 9.10 7.13
C ASP A 245 -33.65 9.32 6.12
N ALA A 246 -32.50 8.66 6.32
CA ALA A 246 -31.34 8.82 5.43
C ALA A 246 -30.48 7.56 5.33
N GLU A 247 -30.07 7.21 4.11
CA GLU A 247 -29.08 6.16 3.88
C GLU A 247 -27.67 6.69 4.16
N VAL A 248 -26.96 5.99 5.06
CA VAL A 248 -25.54 6.25 5.33
C VAL A 248 -24.72 5.75 4.14
N THR A 249 -24.05 6.67 3.45
CA THR A 249 -23.23 6.38 2.27
C THR A 249 -21.76 6.13 2.63
N LYS A 250 -21.27 6.76 3.71
CA LYS A 250 -19.92 6.51 4.24
C LYS A 250 -19.95 6.45 5.77
N LEU A 251 -19.17 5.53 6.34
CA LEU A 251 -18.94 5.41 7.79
C LEU A 251 -17.44 5.46 8.01
N LYS A 252 -16.92 6.49 8.67
CA LYS A 252 -15.52 6.57 9.10
C LYS A 252 -15.42 6.49 10.61
N VAL A 253 -14.51 5.70 11.14
CA VAL A 253 -14.26 5.57 12.57
C VAL A 253 -12.82 5.97 12.85
N GLU A 254 -12.66 6.96 13.72
CA GLU A 254 -11.36 7.34 14.27
C GLU A 254 -11.12 6.56 15.56
N ILE A 255 -9.98 5.92 15.63
CA ILE A 255 -9.58 5.07 16.75
C ILE A 255 -8.26 5.54 17.33
N SER A 256 -8.01 5.26 18.60
CA SER A 256 -6.69 5.38 19.22
C SER A 256 -6.28 4.08 19.89
N ARG A 257 -5.00 3.73 19.80
CA ARG A 257 -4.37 2.71 20.64
C ARG A 257 -3.25 3.42 21.40
N GLY A 258 -3.06 3.07 22.68
CA GLY A 258 -2.25 3.82 23.65
C GLY A 258 -0.98 4.50 23.10
N GLY A 259 -0.67 5.71 23.59
CA GLY A 259 0.42 6.55 23.09
C GLY A 259 -0.03 7.78 22.29
N GLY A 260 -1.33 8.07 22.24
CA GLY A 260 -1.88 9.32 21.67
C GLY A 260 -2.05 9.36 20.15
N ARG A 261 -1.77 8.26 19.44
CA ARG A 261 -1.93 8.16 17.98
C ARG A 261 -3.40 7.86 17.62
N THR A 262 -3.93 8.54 16.61
CA THR A 262 -5.28 8.28 16.06
C THR A 262 -5.21 7.84 14.59
N ARG A 263 -6.12 6.96 14.17
CA ARG A 263 -6.29 6.56 12.76
C ARG A 263 -7.75 6.60 12.37
N THR A 264 -8.04 7.05 11.14
CA THR A 264 -9.39 7.05 10.59
C THR A 264 -9.56 5.87 9.63
N ILE A 265 -10.59 5.05 9.84
CA ILE A 265 -10.90 3.87 9.04
C ILE A 265 -12.27 4.07 8.41
N ASN A 266 -12.38 4.02 7.09
CA ASN A 266 -13.67 3.89 6.44
C ASN A 266 -14.15 2.44 6.63
N ILE A 267 -15.43 2.24 6.93
CA ILE A 267 -16.05 0.96 7.27
C ILE A 267 -17.24 0.66 6.34
N ALA A 268 -17.72 1.61 5.54
CA ALA A 268 -18.90 1.41 4.70
C ALA A 268 -18.73 0.34 3.59
N ASP A 269 -17.49 0.02 3.24
CA ASP A 269 -17.12 -0.83 2.11
C ASP A 269 -16.22 -2.02 2.50
N VAL A 270 -16.32 -2.58 3.72
CA VAL A 270 -15.39 -3.64 4.22
C VAL A 270 -15.18 -4.80 3.23
N HIS A 271 -16.19 -5.16 2.44
CA HIS A 271 -16.10 -6.19 1.38
C HIS A 271 -15.40 -5.73 0.10
N ARG A 272 -15.47 -4.45 -0.25
CA ARG A 272 -14.74 -3.83 -1.37
C ARG A 272 -13.39 -3.24 -0.95
N MET A 273 -13.12 -3.14 0.35
CA MET A 273 -11.86 -2.71 0.95
C MET A 273 -10.73 -3.70 0.75
N ALA A 274 -10.90 -4.76 -0.03
CA ALA A 274 -9.75 -5.47 -0.56
C ALA A 274 -8.87 -4.47 -1.34
N ALA A 275 -7.73 -4.12 -0.73
CA ALA A 275 -6.59 -3.43 -1.32
C ALA A 275 -6.63 -1.91 -1.36
N ASN A 276 -5.71 -1.32 -0.59
CA ASN A 276 -5.17 0.06 -0.63
C ASN A 276 -5.67 0.94 0.52
N ILE A 277 -4.76 1.27 1.43
CA ILE A 277 -4.94 2.22 2.51
C ILE A 277 -4.51 3.58 1.98
N GLU A 278 -5.43 4.55 1.97
CA GLU A 278 -5.13 5.92 1.57
C GLU A 278 -4.28 6.62 2.64
N ILE A 279 -3.27 7.37 2.22
CA ILE A 279 -2.48 8.22 3.13
C ILE A 279 -3.23 9.54 3.28
N GLU A 280 -3.72 9.84 4.50
CA GLU A 280 -4.39 11.10 4.79
C GLU A 280 -3.39 12.26 4.79
N ASN A 281 -3.66 13.33 4.04
CA ASN A 281 -2.82 14.53 3.93
C ASN A 281 -1.33 14.23 3.63
N PRO A 282 -1.02 13.58 2.49
CA PRO A 282 0.35 13.19 2.17
C PRO A 282 1.25 14.42 1.97
N ASP A 283 2.45 14.40 2.53
CA ASP A 283 3.48 15.40 2.19
C ASP A 283 4.04 15.07 0.79
N ILE A 284 3.81 16.00 -0.15
CA ILE A 284 4.14 15.85 -1.57
C ILE A 284 5.27 16.81 -1.97
N ASN A 285 6.05 16.41 -2.97
CA ASN A 285 7.05 17.27 -3.59
C ASN A 285 6.43 18.17 -4.68
N ALA A 286 7.24 19.06 -5.27
CA ALA A 286 6.81 19.97 -6.33
C ALA A 286 6.28 19.27 -7.60
N ARG A 287 6.52 17.96 -7.77
CA ARG A 287 6.00 17.13 -8.87
C ARG A 287 4.74 16.36 -8.49
N ASN A 288 4.10 16.67 -7.34
CA ASN A 288 2.91 16.01 -6.82
C ASN A 288 3.10 14.53 -6.46
N HIS A 289 4.35 14.09 -6.25
CA HIS A 289 4.67 12.75 -5.75
C HIS A 289 4.88 12.79 -4.24
N ILE A 290 4.44 11.75 -3.53
CA ILE A 290 4.65 11.64 -2.09
C ILE A 290 6.15 11.58 -1.76
N LYS A 291 6.57 12.30 -0.72
CA LYS A 291 7.95 12.24 -0.24
C LYS A 291 8.24 10.89 0.40
N GLU A 292 9.49 10.46 0.24
CA GLU A 292 9.99 9.16 0.67
C GLU A 292 9.79 8.97 2.18
N GLU A 293 10.25 9.94 2.97
CA GLU A 293 10.08 9.97 4.44
C GLU A 293 8.62 9.86 4.88
N CYS A 294 7.71 10.54 4.17
CA CYS A 294 6.28 10.51 4.47
C CYS A 294 5.69 9.13 4.20
N TRP A 295 6.01 8.53 3.05
CA TRP A 295 5.51 7.21 2.70
C TRP A 295 6.09 6.12 3.61
N MET A 296 7.40 6.16 3.90
CA MET A 296 8.08 5.19 4.77
C MET A 296 7.54 5.23 6.19
N LYS A 297 7.29 6.42 6.74
CA LYS A 297 6.67 6.56 8.07
C LYS A 297 5.30 5.88 8.13
N GLU A 298 4.46 6.07 7.11
CA GLU A 298 3.14 5.41 7.05
C GLU A 298 3.26 3.90 6.84
N ALA A 299 4.27 3.45 6.09
CA ALA A 299 4.56 2.04 5.90
C ALA A 299 4.99 1.37 7.21
N ASP A 300 5.91 1.97 7.98
CA ASP A 300 6.36 1.46 9.27
C ASP A 300 5.19 1.36 10.26
N LEU A 301 4.40 2.43 10.34
CA LEU A 301 3.20 2.46 11.17
C LEU A 301 2.23 1.33 10.77
N LEU A 302 2.04 1.09 9.49
CA LEU A 302 1.14 0.04 9.03
C LEU A 302 1.70 -1.37 9.31
N ALA A 303 3.01 -1.57 9.16
CA ALA A 303 3.68 -2.82 9.50
C ALA A 303 3.55 -3.12 11.00
N ASP A 304 3.77 -2.13 11.87
CA ASP A 304 3.58 -2.25 13.31
C ASP A 304 2.16 -2.71 13.67
N ASP A 305 1.16 -2.07 13.06
CA ASP A 305 -0.24 -2.48 13.26
C ASP A 305 -0.41 -3.96 12.89
N TYR A 306 0.03 -4.39 11.71
CA TYR A 306 -0.10 -5.78 11.28
C TYR A 306 0.58 -6.78 12.21
N PHE A 307 1.77 -6.48 12.70
CA PHE A 307 2.46 -7.41 13.61
C PHE A 307 1.81 -7.47 14.98
N LEU A 308 1.37 -6.34 15.54
CA LEU A 308 0.60 -6.31 16.79
C LEU A 308 -0.72 -7.09 16.66
N GLU A 309 -1.36 -7.07 15.50
CA GLU A 309 -2.58 -7.85 15.22
C GLU A 309 -2.32 -9.35 15.18
N LEU A 310 -1.18 -9.74 14.63
CA LEU A 310 -0.73 -11.13 14.60
C LEU A 310 -0.22 -11.61 15.98
N GLY A 311 -0.22 -10.75 17.00
CA GLY A 311 0.26 -11.05 18.34
C GLY A 311 1.79 -11.06 18.44
N LEU A 312 2.49 -10.45 17.49
CA LEU A 312 3.94 -10.49 17.38
C LEU A 312 4.58 -9.26 18.03
N ASN A 313 5.82 -9.42 18.47
CA ASN A 313 6.61 -8.31 18.99
C ASN A 313 7.03 -7.36 17.86
N LEU A 314 7.02 -6.06 18.17
CA LEU A 314 7.47 -5.02 17.27
C LEU A 314 9.00 -5.00 17.16
N PRO A 315 9.57 -5.08 15.96
CA PRO A 315 10.97 -4.79 15.72
C PRO A 315 11.27 -3.30 15.85
N ALA A 316 12.52 -2.96 16.17
CA ALA A 316 13.02 -1.62 15.97
C ALA A 316 13.41 -1.47 14.49
N TRP A 317 12.46 -1.04 13.65
CA TRP A 317 12.78 -0.63 12.28
C TRP A 317 13.44 0.76 12.37
N SER A 318 14.77 0.80 12.44
CA SER A 318 15.52 2.05 12.43
C SER A 318 15.59 2.60 11.01
N ASN A 319 14.61 3.36 10.57
CA ASN A 319 14.76 4.19 9.38
C ASN A 319 15.55 5.47 9.73
N SER A 320 16.81 5.31 10.13
CA SER A 320 17.82 6.35 9.88
C SER A 320 18.15 6.26 8.40
N VAL A 321 17.39 6.98 7.57
CA VAL A 321 17.56 7.04 6.12
C VAL A 321 18.93 7.65 5.82
N ASN A 322 19.99 6.84 5.73
CA ASN A 322 21.13 7.20 4.90
C ASN A 322 20.85 6.67 3.51
N VAL A 323 20.66 7.59 2.56
CA VAL A 323 20.53 7.27 1.15
C VAL A 323 21.87 6.75 0.67
N TYR A 324 22.05 5.42 0.66
CA TYR A 324 23.12 4.82 -0.12
C TYR A 324 22.73 4.90 -1.59
N LYS A 325 23.13 5.98 -2.24
CA LYS A 325 23.20 6.01 -3.69
C LYS A 325 24.32 5.04 -4.06
N TYR A 326 23.98 3.85 -4.55
CA TYR A 326 24.97 3.14 -5.35
C TYR A 326 25.27 4.04 -6.55
N PRO A 327 26.52 4.52 -6.74
CA PRO A 327 26.85 5.24 -7.95
C PRO A 327 26.59 4.30 -9.13
N VAL A 328 25.75 4.75 -10.06
CA VAL A 328 25.48 4.07 -11.34
C VAL A 328 26.79 3.90 -12.16
N GLU A 329 27.86 4.57 -11.77
CA GLU A 329 29.16 4.63 -12.45
C GLU A 329 30.06 3.39 -12.28
N GLU A 330 29.72 2.40 -11.46
CA GLU A 330 30.47 1.13 -11.35
C GLU A 330 29.78 -0.07 -12.03
N LEU A 331 28.90 0.18 -13.00
CA LEU A 331 28.43 -0.89 -13.89
C LEU A 331 29.40 -1.03 -15.07
N PRO A 332 29.99 -2.21 -15.31
CA PRO A 332 30.76 -2.45 -16.52
C PRO A 332 29.88 -2.14 -17.74
N SER A 333 30.37 -1.26 -18.59
CA SER A 333 29.84 -1.04 -19.94
C SER A 333 29.68 -2.39 -20.65
N LEU A 334 28.47 -2.96 -20.63
CA LEU A 334 28.09 -4.13 -21.43
C LEU A 334 27.40 -3.74 -22.74
N TRP A 335 27.55 -2.49 -23.17
CA TRP A 335 27.25 -2.06 -24.53
C TRP A 335 28.53 -2.05 -25.37
N GLU A 336 29.02 -3.24 -25.72
CA GLU A 336 29.70 -3.41 -27.01
C GLU A 336 28.72 -4.09 -27.96
N PRO A 337 28.22 -3.39 -29.00
CA PRO A 337 27.56 -4.06 -30.10
C PRO A 337 28.64 -4.89 -30.80
N SER A 338 28.62 -6.21 -30.57
CA SER A 338 29.44 -7.13 -31.36
C SER A 338 29.08 -6.93 -32.82
N LEU A 339 30.02 -6.34 -33.55
CA LEU A 339 30.07 -6.24 -35.00
C LEU A 339 29.69 -7.59 -35.61
N ARG A 340 28.48 -7.68 -36.18
CA ARG A 340 28.20 -8.67 -37.21
C ARG A 340 28.64 -8.07 -38.54
N SER A 341 29.87 -8.40 -38.92
CA SER A 341 30.36 -8.32 -40.29
C SER A 341 31.02 -9.65 -40.65
N ALA A 342 30.23 -10.52 -41.29
CA ALA A 342 30.63 -11.47 -42.34
C ALA A 342 29.36 -12.19 -42.84
#